data_AF-A0A8D0CQ28-F1
#
_entry.id   AF-A0A8D0CQ28-F1
#
_cell.length_a   1.000
_cell.length_b   1.000
_cell.length_c   1.000
_cell.angle_alpha   90.00
_cell.angle_beta   90.00
_cell.angle_gamma   90.00
#
_symmetry.space_group_name_H-M   'P 1'
#
loop_
_entity.id
_entity.type
_entity.pdbx_description
1 polymer ?
#
loop_
_entity_poly.entity_id
_entity_poly.type
_entity_poly.pdbx_seq_one_letter_code
_entity_poly.pdbx_strand_id
1 'polypeptide(L)'
;MHFCRSQDATELLHEDLVLVEQRVEPAKKAAQVLHKKLLGCMQSQTGLDAEKRMKKLPLMLLSVSMAESLKDFDAESSIRRVLEMCCFMEKMLASMLADFEMKVEKDVLEPLNKLSEDDLPEILKNKKQFAKLTTDWNNDQYSADLYHFATKEDDYANYFIRLLELQAEYHKHSHEFLDKNISELKENHSQKGESLFALVYGEPLLSHLSRSNREIAAPIEECIHMLLKTGMTEEGLFRLAAAASVVKRLKSCLDQEAVDHSDFSMDPHAVAGALKSYLRELPEPLMTFELYNDWFKAAGEKELTEKLEQFRVLLRKLPPENYNNLRYLVQFLSLLSEQQAVNKMTPSNIAIVLGPNLLWPRAEGEAALFDMAAASSVQVVMVIEPLIQYSSSLFPEGIQTLMCEHLVFKV
;
A
#
# COMPACT_ATOMS: atom_id res chain seq x y z
N MET A 1 50.78 56.76 52.71
CA MET A 1 49.65 56.25 51.89
C MET A 1 50.19 55.89 50.50
N HIS A 2 50.72 54.67 50.36
CA HIS A 2 50.94 54.09 49.04
C HIS A 2 49.70 53.28 48.72
N PHE A 3 48.90 53.76 47.76
CA PHE A 3 47.89 52.95 47.10
C PHE A 3 48.65 51.81 46.38
N CYS A 4 48.56 50.60 46.92
CA CYS A 4 48.95 49.40 46.18
C CYS A 4 47.99 49.32 44.99
N ARG A 5 48.53 49.43 43.77
CA ARG A 5 47.79 49.12 42.54
C ARG A 5 47.17 47.74 42.71
N SER A 6 45.90 47.58 42.31
CA SER A 6 45.29 46.26 42.19
C SER A 6 46.23 45.39 41.36
N GLN A 7 46.84 44.37 41.98
CA GLN A 7 47.35 43.24 41.23
C GLN A 7 46.19 42.75 40.37
N ASP A 8 46.40 42.60 39.07
CA ASP A 8 45.38 42.02 38.23
C ASP A 8 45.10 40.64 38.82
N ALA A 9 43.87 40.38 39.26
CA ALA A 9 43.55 39.14 39.98
C ALA A 9 43.92 37.90 39.15
N THR A 10 44.02 38.07 37.83
CA THR A 10 44.54 37.14 36.83
C THR A 10 46.00 36.68 37.07
N GLU A 11 46.86 37.49 37.71
CA GLU A 11 48.25 37.15 38.03
C GLU A 11 48.37 36.09 39.15
N LEU A 12 47.28 35.84 39.89
CA LEU A 12 47.23 34.86 41.00
C LEU A 12 46.74 33.48 40.55
N LEU A 13 46.29 33.34 39.30
CA LEU A 13 45.85 32.07 38.72
C LEU A 13 47.02 31.34 38.04
N HIS A 14 46.96 30.01 38.00
CA HIS A 14 47.87 29.21 37.18
C HIS A 14 47.69 29.55 35.69
N GLU A 15 48.75 29.52 34.89
CA GLU A 15 48.72 29.92 33.46
C GLU A 15 47.59 29.21 32.67
N ASP A 16 47.33 27.93 32.97
CA ASP A 16 46.25 27.15 32.36
C ASP A 16 44.85 27.70 32.67
N LEU A 17 44.62 28.19 33.89
CA LEU A 17 43.33 28.76 34.32
C LEU A 17 43.07 30.14 33.70
N VAL A 18 44.13 30.91 33.43
CA VAL A 18 44.01 32.19 32.72
C VAL A 18 43.46 31.98 31.31
N LEU A 19 43.88 30.92 30.62
CA LEU A 19 43.36 30.58 29.30
C LEU A 19 41.89 30.15 29.34
N VAL A 20 41.49 29.40 30.37
CA VAL A 20 40.09 28.98 30.59
C VAL A 20 39.19 30.17 30.89
N GLU A 21 39.65 31.07 31.77
CA GLU A 21 38.94 32.27 32.19
C GLU A 21 38.54 33.17 31.02
N GLN A 22 39.46 33.36 30.06
CA GLN A 22 39.21 34.17 28.85
C GLN A 22 38.05 33.64 27.98
N ARG A 23 37.69 32.36 28.11
CA ARG A 23 36.62 31.71 27.32
C ARG A 23 35.24 31.78 27.97
N VAL A 24 35.15 32.06 29.28
CA VAL A 24 33.89 32.06 30.04
C VAL A 24 32.89 33.10 29.52
N GLU A 25 33.32 34.35 29.32
CA GLU A 25 32.44 35.43 28.85
C GLU A 25 31.98 35.24 27.38
N PRO A 26 32.87 34.87 26.43
CA PRO A 26 32.45 34.45 25.10
C PRO A 26 31.48 33.27 25.09
N ALA A 27 31.73 32.23 25.89
CA ALA A 27 30.85 31.06 25.99
C ALA A 27 29.45 31.46 26.45
N LYS A 28 29.34 32.36 27.43
CA LYS A 28 28.04 32.86 27.92
C LYS A 28 27.27 33.57 26.83
N LYS A 29 27.93 34.49 26.12
CA LYS A 29 27.30 35.24 25.02
C LYS A 29 26.85 34.29 23.90
N ALA A 30 27.67 33.31 23.56
CA ALA A 30 27.32 32.30 22.57
C ALA A 30 26.09 31.49 23.01
N ALA A 31 26.09 30.96 24.24
CA ALA A 31 24.97 30.19 24.78
C ALA A 31 23.65 31.00 24.78
N GLN A 32 23.67 32.26 25.25
CA GLN A 32 22.49 33.13 25.26
C GLN A 32 21.95 33.42 23.85
N VAL A 33 22.84 33.79 22.92
CA VAL A 33 22.44 34.12 21.55
C VAL A 33 21.89 32.89 20.84
N LEU A 34 22.58 31.75 20.97
CA LEU A 34 22.20 30.51 20.30
C LEU A 34 20.92 29.93 20.87
N HIS A 35 20.73 29.92 22.20
CA HIS A 35 19.48 29.50 22.82
C HIS A 35 18.29 30.33 22.28
N LYS A 36 18.41 31.67 22.28
CA LYS A 36 17.36 32.57 21.78
C LYS A 36 17.07 32.35 20.29
N LYS A 37 18.10 32.11 19.48
CA LYS A 37 17.94 31.89 18.03
C LYS A 37 17.35 30.52 17.73
N LEU A 38 17.77 29.49 18.45
CA LEU A 38 17.27 28.13 18.30
C LEU A 38 15.80 28.04 18.72
N LEU A 39 15.37 28.75 19.78
CA LEU A 39 13.95 28.91 20.10
C LEU A 39 13.13 29.47 18.94
N GLY A 40 13.68 30.42 18.18
CA GLY A 40 13.03 30.99 16.99
C GLY A 40 12.98 30.05 15.79
N CYS A 41 13.73 28.96 15.79
CA CYS A 41 13.67 27.91 14.76
C CYS A 41 12.58 26.86 15.05
N MET A 42 12.08 26.79 16.30
CA MET A 42 11.02 25.88 16.70
C MET A 42 9.67 26.37 16.18
N GLN A 43 8.87 25.47 15.63
CA GLN A 43 7.51 25.76 15.15
C GLN A 43 6.46 25.53 16.23
N SER A 44 6.71 24.61 17.18
CA SER A 44 5.81 24.38 18.31
C SER A 44 6.19 25.19 19.54
N GLN A 45 5.20 25.39 20.42
CA GLN A 45 5.40 26.05 21.70
C GLN A 45 6.16 25.13 22.66
N THR A 46 7.18 25.68 23.33
CA THR A 46 7.99 25.00 24.33
C THR A 46 7.20 24.58 25.58
N GLY A 47 7.65 23.54 26.28
CA GLY A 47 7.07 23.04 27.53
C GLY A 47 5.75 22.25 27.38
N LEU A 48 5.32 21.96 26.15
CA LEU A 48 4.16 21.11 25.88
C LEU A 48 4.57 19.66 25.60
N ASP A 49 3.70 18.71 25.92
CA ASP A 49 3.82 17.31 25.51
C ASP A 49 3.72 17.14 23.97
N ALA A 50 4.21 16.01 23.46
CA ALA A 50 4.29 15.71 22.02
C ALA A 50 2.94 15.88 21.33
N GLU A 51 1.87 15.41 21.97
CA GLU A 51 0.52 15.41 21.40
C GLU A 51 -0.04 16.83 21.24
N LYS A 52 0.14 17.69 22.25
CA LYS A 52 -0.31 19.09 22.20
C LYS A 52 0.54 19.92 21.24
N ARG A 53 1.85 19.63 21.14
CA ARG A 53 2.72 20.25 20.13
C ARG A 53 2.25 19.92 18.72
N MET A 54 2.10 18.62 18.43
CA MET A 54 1.66 18.12 17.13
C MET A 54 0.36 18.80 16.68
N LYS A 55 -0.64 18.89 17.56
CA LYS A 55 -1.94 19.53 17.26
C LYS A 55 -1.86 20.99 16.82
N LYS A 56 -0.81 21.72 17.22
CA LYS A 56 -0.61 23.13 16.88
C LYS A 56 0.29 23.35 15.67
N LEU A 57 0.97 22.30 15.18
CA LEU A 57 1.89 22.43 14.05
C LEU A 57 1.14 22.73 12.75
N PRO A 58 1.66 23.60 11.87
CA PRO A 58 1.04 23.92 10.59
C PRO A 58 0.73 22.68 9.73
N LEU A 59 1.62 21.67 9.72
CA LEU A 59 1.42 20.42 8.99
C LEU A 59 0.19 19.64 9.49
N MET A 60 -0.04 19.62 10.81
CA MET A 60 -1.23 18.99 11.38
C MET A 60 -2.49 19.75 11.01
N LEU A 61 -2.45 21.09 11.05
CA LEU A 61 -3.58 21.93 10.63
C LEU A 61 -3.91 21.71 9.14
N LEU A 62 -2.89 21.61 8.28
CA LEU A 62 -3.06 21.26 6.87
C LEU A 62 -3.72 19.88 6.71
N SER A 63 -3.27 18.87 7.45
CA SER A 63 -3.87 17.53 7.42
C SER A 63 -5.36 17.54 7.79
N VAL A 64 -5.75 18.34 8.80
CA VAL A 64 -7.15 18.47 9.23
C VAL A 64 -7.98 19.14 8.13
N SER A 65 -7.49 20.22 7.53
CA SER A 65 -8.17 20.88 6.42
C SER A 65 -8.31 19.96 5.20
N MET A 66 -7.28 19.17 4.87
CA MET A 66 -7.36 18.16 3.81
C MET A 66 -8.44 17.11 4.11
N ALA A 67 -8.51 16.62 5.35
CA ALA A 67 -9.52 15.63 5.77
C ALA A 67 -10.95 16.17 5.71
N GLU A 68 -11.16 17.45 6.05
CA GLU A 68 -12.47 18.10 5.95
C GLU A 68 -12.96 18.15 4.50
N SER A 69 -12.07 18.44 3.55
CA SER A 69 -12.38 18.48 2.11
C SER A 69 -12.70 17.12 1.50
N LEU A 70 -12.41 15.99 2.15
CA LEU A 70 -12.71 14.65 1.62
C LEU A 70 -14.20 14.40 1.40
N LYS A 71 -15.05 15.06 2.19
CA LYS A 71 -16.52 14.88 2.14
C LYS A 71 -17.12 15.42 0.84
N ASP A 72 -16.43 16.33 0.18
CA ASP A 72 -16.89 16.98 -1.05
C ASP A 72 -16.59 16.14 -2.30
N PHE A 73 -15.85 15.04 -2.17
CA PHE A 73 -15.48 14.14 -3.26
C PHE A 73 -16.15 12.77 -3.14
N ASP A 74 -16.56 12.20 -4.28
CA ASP A 74 -17.05 10.83 -4.35
C ASP A 74 -15.97 9.81 -3.95
N ALA A 75 -16.40 8.62 -3.51
CA ALA A 75 -15.51 7.59 -2.98
C ALA A 75 -14.55 7.00 -4.03
N GLU A 76 -14.88 7.13 -5.32
CA GLU A 76 -14.07 6.61 -6.42
C GLU A 76 -13.10 7.66 -7.00
N SER A 77 -13.21 8.91 -6.57
CA SER A 77 -12.39 10.04 -7.01
C SER A 77 -10.92 9.80 -6.75
N SER A 78 -10.10 9.94 -7.80
CA SER A 78 -8.64 9.90 -7.68
C SER A 78 -8.12 11.02 -6.76
N ILE A 79 -8.76 12.19 -6.79
CA ILE A 79 -8.43 13.32 -5.92
C ILE A 79 -8.64 12.93 -4.47
N ARG A 80 -9.76 12.27 -4.15
CA ARG A 80 -10.06 11.81 -2.78
C ARG A 80 -9.01 10.84 -2.25
N ARG A 81 -8.63 9.83 -3.04
CA ARG A 81 -7.63 8.82 -2.64
C ARG A 81 -6.25 9.43 -2.41
N VAL A 82 -5.81 10.34 -3.29
CA VAL A 82 -4.55 11.08 -3.13
C VAL A 82 -4.61 11.96 -1.89
N LEU A 83 -5.71 12.68 -1.69
CA LEU A 83 -5.90 13.59 -0.58
C LEU A 83 -5.96 12.85 0.77
N GLU A 84 -6.54 11.65 0.82
CA GLU A 84 -6.50 10.75 1.99
C GLU A 84 -5.06 10.38 2.36
N MET A 85 -4.24 10.04 1.37
CA MET A 85 -2.84 9.68 1.59
C MET A 85 -2.00 10.90 2.00
N CYS A 86 -2.21 12.05 1.37
CA CYS A 86 -1.59 13.31 1.77
C CYS A 86 -1.95 13.68 3.21
N CYS A 87 -3.21 13.54 3.61
CA CYS A 87 -3.65 13.78 4.99
C CYS A 87 -2.87 12.89 5.98
N PHE A 88 -2.74 11.60 5.67
CA PHE A 88 -1.96 10.68 6.50
C PHE A 88 -0.49 11.09 6.59
N MET A 89 0.14 11.40 5.47
CA MET A 89 1.56 11.79 5.40
C MET A 89 1.83 13.08 6.18
N GLU A 90 1.02 14.12 5.99
CA GLU A 90 1.15 15.40 6.70
C GLU A 90 1.01 15.23 8.22
N LYS A 91 0.08 14.37 8.67
CA LYS A 91 -0.08 14.04 10.08
C LYS A 91 1.14 13.32 10.65
N MET A 92 1.72 12.37 9.91
CA MET A 92 2.93 11.66 10.33
C MET A 92 4.14 12.59 10.41
N LEU A 93 4.31 13.50 9.43
CA LEU A 93 5.37 14.50 9.44
C LEU A 93 5.23 15.48 10.60
N ALA A 94 3.99 15.88 10.94
CA ALA A 94 3.73 16.69 12.13
C ALA A 94 4.15 15.96 13.41
N SER A 95 3.89 14.66 13.52
CA SER A 95 4.33 13.85 14.66
C SER A 95 5.86 13.80 14.75
N MET A 96 6.54 13.52 13.63
CA MET A 96 8.01 13.47 13.57
C MET A 96 8.64 14.82 13.95
N LEU A 97 8.06 15.92 13.49
CA LEU A 97 8.52 17.27 13.83
C LEU A 97 8.32 17.57 15.32
N ALA A 98 7.18 17.18 15.90
CA ALA A 98 6.93 17.35 17.33
C ALA A 98 7.93 16.57 18.20
N ASP A 99 8.24 15.32 17.83
CA ASP A 99 9.21 14.48 18.53
C ASP A 99 10.63 15.03 18.41
N PHE A 100 11.03 15.48 17.21
CA PHE A 100 12.31 16.15 16.99
C PHE A 100 12.44 17.41 17.85
N GLU A 101 11.41 18.27 17.84
CA GLU A 101 11.43 19.51 18.61
C GLU A 101 11.45 19.27 20.12
N MET A 102 10.84 18.18 20.61
CA MET A 102 10.98 17.78 22.00
C MET A 102 12.38 17.31 22.35
N LYS A 103 13.03 16.51 21.48
CA LYS A 103 14.42 16.10 21.68
C LYS A 103 15.36 17.30 21.68
N VAL A 104 15.19 18.26 20.76
CA VAL A 104 15.99 19.50 20.75
C VAL A 104 15.74 20.34 21.99
N GLU A 105 14.50 20.43 22.47
CA GLU A 105 14.21 21.14 23.71
C GLU A 105 14.98 20.54 24.89
N LYS A 106 14.83 19.23 25.10
CA LYS A 106 15.37 18.53 26.25
C LYS A 106 16.88 18.35 26.21
N ASP A 107 17.43 17.95 25.07
CA ASP A 107 18.83 17.55 24.95
C ASP A 107 19.75 18.75 24.65
N VAL A 108 19.20 19.89 24.20
CA VAL A 108 20.00 21.04 23.73
C VAL A 108 19.54 22.36 24.37
N LEU A 109 18.27 22.75 24.22
CA LEU A 109 17.81 24.06 24.70
C LEU A 109 17.84 24.19 26.23
N GLU A 110 17.35 23.19 26.95
CA GLU A 110 17.35 23.17 28.42
C GLU A 110 18.79 23.24 28.99
N PRO A 111 19.75 22.38 28.56
CA PRO A 111 21.13 22.49 29.00
C PRO A 111 21.81 23.81 28.62
N LEU A 112 21.58 24.32 27.41
CA LEU A 112 22.14 25.61 26.98
C LEU A 112 21.59 26.78 27.80
N ASN A 113 20.30 26.75 28.15
CA ASN A 113 19.69 27.78 28.98
C ASN A 113 20.26 27.77 30.40
N LYS A 114 20.38 26.57 30.99
CA LYS A 114 21.02 26.39 32.30
C LYS A 114 22.46 26.91 32.29
N LEU A 115 23.22 26.57 31.25
CA LEU A 115 24.58 27.06 31.08
C LEU A 115 24.64 28.60 31.02
N SER A 116 23.71 29.22 30.30
CA SER A 116 23.72 30.67 30.09
C SER A 116 23.20 31.49 31.26
N GLU A 117 22.20 30.98 32.00
CA GLU A 117 21.49 31.72 33.04
C GLU A 117 21.94 31.36 34.47
N ASP A 118 22.49 30.16 34.67
CA ASP A 118 22.91 29.70 36.00
C ASP A 118 24.44 29.55 36.08
N ASP A 119 25.01 28.59 35.34
CA ASP A 119 26.40 28.15 35.53
C ASP A 119 27.41 29.28 35.22
N LEU A 120 27.36 29.88 34.01
CA LEU A 120 28.34 30.90 33.61
C LEU A 120 28.18 32.24 34.36
N PRO A 121 26.96 32.73 34.65
CA PRO A 121 26.77 33.89 35.52
C PRO A 121 27.34 33.73 36.93
N GLU A 122 27.27 32.53 37.51
CA GLU A 122 27.84 32.24 38.83
C GLU A 122 29.37 32.36 38.81
N ILE A 123 30.02 31.75 37.82
CA ILE A 123 31.48 31.86 37.64
C ILE A 123 31.92 33.33 37.49
N LEU A 124 31.18 34.11 36.70
CA LEU A 124 31.47 35.54 36.49
C LEU A 124 31.20 36.40 37.73
N LYS A 125 30.27 35.99 38.59
CA LYS A 125 30.03 36.63 39.89
C LYS A 125 31.18 36.35 40.84
N ASN A 126 31.66 35.11 40.90
CA ASN A 126 32.77 34.71 41.75
C ASN A 126 34.09 35.36 41.29
N LYS A 127 34.29 35.52 39.97
CA LYS A 127 35.36 36.37 39.40
C LYS A 127 35.37 37.78 39.98
N LYS A 128 34.21 38.45 40.02
CA LYS A 128 34.09 39.82 40.56
C LYS A 128 34.37 39.88 42.06
N GLN A 129 33.98 38.85 42.82
CA GLN A 129 34.26 38.76 44.25
C GLN A 129 35.74 38.52 44.54
N PHE A 130 36.36 37.61 43.79
CA PHE A 130 37.80 37.36 43.84
C PHE A 130 38.62 38.63 43.56
N ALA A 131 38.26 39.37 42.51
CA ALA A 131 38.91 40.64 42.17
C ALA A 131 38.74 41.74 43.23
N LYS A 132 37.72 41.64 44.11
CA LYS A 132 37.41 42.65 45.13
C LYS A 132 37.99 42.34 46.51
N LEU A 133 38.01 41.06 46.89
CA LEU A 133 38.32 40.64 48.25
C LEU A 133 39.67 39.90 48.37
N THR A 134 40.12 39.24 47.29
CA THR A 134 41.42 38.54 47.20
C THR A 134 41.77 37.69 48.43
N THR A 135 40.76 37.04 49.03
CA THR A 135 40.98 36.11 50.14
C THR A 135 41.24 34.71 49.61
N ASP A 136 42.01 33.90 50.35
CA ASP A 136 42.34 32.51 49.99
C ASP A 136 41.08 31.70 49.66
N TRP A 137 40.02 31.84 50.47
CA TRP A 137 38.73 31.17 50.22
C TRP A 137 38.08 31.56 48.89
N ASN A 138 38.12 32.84 48.51
CA ASN A 138 37.57 33.29 47.22
C ASN A 138 38.43 32.84 46.05
N ASN A 139 39.74 32.69 46.25
CA ASN A 139 40.68 32.16 45.26
C ASN A 139 40.40 30.67 44.99
N ASP A 140 40.27 29.88 46.05
CA ASP A 140 40.00 28.44 45.96
C ASP A 140 38.65 28.17 45.29
N GLN A 141 37.61 28.92 45.67
CA GLN A 141 36.28 28.77 45.07
C GLN A 141 36.26 29.14 43.58
N TYR A 142 36.88 30.27 43.21
CA TYR A 142 36.90 30.69 41.81
C TYR A 142 37.77 29.76 40.94
N SER A 143 38.88 29.25 41.48
CA SER A 143 39.71 28.26 40.80
C SER A 143 38.96 26.94 40.60
N ALA A 144 38.21 26.46 41.60
CA ALA A 144 37.38 25.26 41.50
C ALA A 144 36.29 25.40 40.42
N ASP A 145 35.66 26.57 40.34
CA ASP A 145 34.67 26.89 39.31
C ASP A 145 35.26 26.85 37.90
N LEU A 146 36.46 27.39 37.71
CA LEU A 146 37.17 27.37 36.42
C LEU A 146 37.59 25.95 36.03
N TYR A 147 38.08 25.13 36.97
CA TYR A 147 38.35 23.72 36.70
C TYR A 147 37.09 22.96 36.33
N HIS A 148 35.98 23.18 37.03
CA HIS A 148 34.71 22.56 36.70
C HIS A 148 34.22 22.97 35.30
N PHE A 149 34.31 24.26 34.94
CA PHE A 149 34.01 24.73 33.59
C PHE A 149 34.93 24.08 32.54
N ALA A 150 36.23 24.02 32.78
CA ALA A 150 37.19 23.35 31.88
C ALA A 150 36.86 21.87 31.66
N THR A 151 36.44 21.15 32.72
CA THR A 151 36.06 19.74 32.59
C THR A 151 34.76 19.50 31.82
N LYS A 152 33.89 20.52 31.73
CA LYS A 152 32.59 20.44 31.04
C LYS A 152 32.55 21.18 29.70
N GLU A 153 33.66 21.80 29.30
CA GLU A 153 33.74 22.55 28.06
C GLU A 153 33.43 21.65 26.84
N ASP A 154 33.91 20.41 26.88
CA ASP A 154 33.60 19.39 25.88
C ASP A 154 32.11 18.99 25.89
N ASP A 155 31.47 18.91 27.06
CA ASP A 155 30.03 18.65 27.17
C ASP A 155 29.20 19.77 26.52
N TYR A 156 29.66 21.02 26.64
CA TYR A 156 28.99 22.16 26.00
C TYR A 156 29.15 22.14 24.48
N ALA A 157 30.33 21.76 23.99
CA ALA A 157 30.55 21.52 22.56
C ALA A 157 29.63 20.39 22.05
N ASN A 158 29.44 19.34 22.86
CA ASN A 158 28.59 18.20 22.52
C ASN A 158 27.12 18.60 22.34
N TYR A 159 26.59 19.65 22.96
CA TYR A 159 25.22 20.11 22.69
C TYR A 159 25.03 20.59 21.24
N PHE A 160 26.03 21.21 20.64
CA PHE A 160 25.98 21.65 19.25
C PHE A 160 26.11 20.47 18.29
N ILE A 161 26.98 19.51 18.61
CA ILE A 161 27.07 18.25 17.87
C ILE A 161 25.73 17.52 17.94
N ARG A 162 25.14 17.42 19.14
CA ARG A 162 23.85 16.77 19.36
C ARG A 162 22.72 17.42 18.57
N LEU A 163 22.69 18.74 18.47
CA LEU A 163 21.74 19.45 17.61
C LEU A 163 21.85 18.99 16.14
N LEU A 164 23.07 18.92 15.61
CA LEU A 164 23.32 18.48 14.24
C LEU A 164 22.95 17.00 14.03
N GLU A 165 23.24 16.13 15.02
CA GLU A 165 22.83 14.73 15.00
C GLU A 165 21.30 14.58 14.96
N LEU A 166 20.59 15.32 15.82
CA LEU A 166 19.13 15.31 15.86
C LEU A 166 18.52 15.82 14.55
N GLN A 167 19.10 16.88 13.96
CA GLN A 167 18.69 17.40 12.65
C GLN A 167 18.91 16.35 11.56
N ALA A 168 20.08 15.69 11.55
CA ALA A 168 20.39 14.64 10.58
C ALA A 168 19.45 13.44 10.72
N GLU A 169 19.18 12.98 11.95
CA GLU A 169 18.23 11.91 12.25
C GLU A 169 16.84 12.28 11.74
N TYR A 170 16.32 13.46 12.12
CA TYR A 170 15.01 13.94 11.70
C TYR A 170 14.89 14.03 10.17
N HIS A 171 15.83 14.71 9.51
CA HIS A 171 15.79 14.89 8.06
C HIS A 171 15.88 13.55 7.33
N LYS A 172 16.76 12.64 7.78
CA LYS A 172 16.86 11.30 7.21
C LYS A 172 15.55 10.52 7.34
N HIS A 173 14.97 10.44 8.54
CA HIS A 173 13.71 9.72 8.75
C HIS A 173 12.55 10.36 7.96
N SER A 174 12.46 11.69 7.94
CA SER A 174 11.42 12.39 7.17
C SER A 174 11.58 12.16 5.66
N HIS A 175 12.81 12.10 5.16
CA HIS A 175 13.11 11.88 3.76
C HIS A 175 12.82 10.43 3.37
N GLU A 176 13.27 9.45 4.14
CA GLU A 176 12.97 8.03 3.90
C GLU A 176 11.45 7.76 3.94
N PHE A 177 10.75 8.38 4.89
CA PHE A 177 9.29 8.30 4.95
C PHE A 177 8.63 8.94 3.72
N LEU A 178 9.02 10.16 3.37
CA LEU A 178 8.50 10.86 2.20
C LEU A 178 8.80 10.11 0.92
N ASP A 179 10.04 9.66 0.71
CA ASP A 179 10.47 8.98 -0.50
C ASP A 179 9.71 7.67 -0.70
N LYS A 180 9.56 6.88 0.37
CA LYS A 180 8.75 5.66 0.35
C LYS A 180 7.28 5.96 0.01
N ASN A 181 6.63 6.87 0.74
CA ASN A 181 5.21 7.12 0.56
C ASN A 181 4.90 7.91 -0.73
N ILE A 182 5.81 8.78 -1.19
CA ILE A 182 5.71 9.45 -2.48
C ILE A 182 5.91 8.43 -3.60
N SER A 183 6.84 7.49 -3.45
CA SER A 183 7.03 6.41 -4.44
C SER A 183 5.81 5.52 -4.48
N GLU A 184 5.25 5.09 -3.35
CA GLU A 184 3.97 4.36 -3.30
C GLU A 184 2.81 5.19 -3.87
N LEU A 185 2.72 6.47 -3.55
CA LEU A 185 1.67 7.37 -4.07
C LEU A 185 1.84 7.61 -5.57
N LYS A 186 3.07 7.76 -6.07
CA LYS A 186 3.38 7.87 -7.49
C LYS A 186 3.22 6.53 -8.19
N GLU A 187 3.49 5.39 -7.56
CA GLU A 187 3.17 4.09 -8.14
C GLU A 187 1.65 3.98 -8.25
N ASN A 188 0.90 4.28 -7.19
CA ASN A 188 -0.56 4.26 -7.20
C ASN A 188 -1.20 5.33 -8.12
N HIS A 189 -0.54 6.48 -8.34
CA HIS A 189 -1.03 7.61 -9.15
C HIS A 189 -0.51 7.58 -10.60
N SER A 190 0.74 7.20 -10.83
CA SER A 190 1.32 6.88 -12.15
C SER A 190 0.81 5.54 -12.68
N GLN A 191 0.30 4.63 -11.84
CA GLN A 191 -0.61 3.55 -12.26
C GLN A 191 -1.97 4.07 -12.78
N LYS A 192 -2.23 5.38 -12.77
CA LYS A 192 -3.29 6.02 -13.56
C LYS A 192 -2.79 6.95 -14.67
N GLY A 193 -1.48 7.22 -14.76
CA GLY A 193 -0.87 8.06 -15.81
C GLY A 193 -0.18 7.26 -16.93
N GLU A 194 0.38 6.10 -16.60
CA GLU A 194 1.07 5.19 -17.54
C GLU A 194 0.80 3.71 -17.22
N SER A 195 -0.28 3.39 -16.50
CA SER A 195 -0.86 2.03 -16.52
C SER A 195 -2.19 2.01 -17.27
N LEU A 196 -2.07 1.93 -18.59
CA LEU A 196 -3.00 1.17 -19.44
C LEU A 196 -2.68 -0.36 -19.38
N PHE A 197 -1.93 -0.83 -18.38
CA PHE A 197 -1.82 -2.24 -18.02
C PHE A 197 -2.94 -2.56 -17.03
N ALA A 198 -4.14 -2.82 -17.53
CA ALA A 198 -4.58 -4.11 -18.00
C ALA A 198 -5.66 -4.69 -17.10
N LEU A 199 -6.70 -3.88 -16.82
CA LEU A 199 -7.97 -4.44 -16.39
C LEU A 199 -8.30 -5.59 -17.34
N VAL A 200 -8.42 -6.79 -16.77
CA VAL A 200 -8.87 -7.96 -17.52
C VAL A 200 -10.35 -8.14 -17.23
N TYR A 201 -10.76 -7.86 -16.00
CA TYR A 201 -12.17 -7.78 -15.62
C TYR A 201 -12.81 -6.51 -16.18
N GLY A 202 -13.98 -6.65 -16.81
CA GLY A 202 -14.70 -5.50 -17.38
C GLY A 202 -14.21 -5.04 -18.76
N GLU A 203 -13.10 -5.58 -19.28
CA GLU A 203 -12.58 -5.23 -20.60
C GLU A 203 -13.00 -6.24 -21.68
N PRO A 204 -13.14 -5.82 -22.95
CA PRO A 204 -13.42 -6.75 -24.05
C PRO A 204 -12.34 -7.82 -24.17
N LEU A 205 -12.74 -9.07 -24.36
CA LEU A 205 -11.86 -10.24 -24.44
C LEU A 205 -10.67 -10.02 -25.40
N LEU A 206 -10.97 -9.59 -26.63
CA LEU A 206 -9.98 -9.33 -27.67
C LEU A 206 -8.95 -8.25 -27.26
N SER A 207 -9.40 -7.20 -26.57
CA SER A 207 -8.54 -6.08 -26.17
C SER A 207 -7.44 -6.52 -25.22
N HIS A 208 -7.78 -7.30 -24.19
CA HIS A 208 -6.77 -7.71 -23.23
C HIS A 208 -5.92 -8.90 -23.73
N LEU A 209 -6.47 -9.82 -24.53
CA LEU A 209 -5.69 -10.92 -25.15
C LEU A 209 -4.63 -10.39 -26.13
N SER A 210 -5.01 -9.43 -26.98
CA SER A 210 -4.06 -8.81 -27.92
C SER A 210 -2.96 -8.04 -27.21
N ARG A 211 -3.29 -7.37 -26.09
CA ARG A 211 -2.31 -6.63 -25.27
C ARG A 211 -1.31 -7.55 -24.56
N SER A 212 -1.76 -8.68 -24.01
CA SER A 212 -0.86 -9.64 -23.33
C SER A 212 -0.28 -10.71 -24.27
N ASN A 213 -0.66 -10.68 -25.55
CA ASN A 213 -0.26 -11.66 -26.57
C ASN A 213 -0.55 -13.12 -26.12
N ARG A 214 -1.71 -13.33 -25.49
CA ARG A 214 -2.18 -14.65 -25.03
C ARG A 214 -3.32 -15.14 -25.91
N GLU A 215 -3.44 -16.46 -26.05
CA GLU A 215 -4.59 -17.10 -26.70
C GLU A 215 -5.74 -17.31 -25.70
N ILE A 216 -5.41 -17.62 -24.45
CA ILE A 216 -6.35 -17.82 -23.34
C ILE A 216 -6.21 -16.69 -22.33
N ALA A 217 -7.35 -16.19 -21.84
CA ALA A 217 -7.41 -15.11 -20.87
C ALA A 217 -6.77 -15.53 -19.56
N ALA A 218 -5.92 -14.68 -18.98
CA ALA A 218 -5.24 -14.97 -17.72
C ALA A 218 -6.20 -15.45 -16.61
N PRO A 219 -7.36 -14.82 -16.37
CA PRO A 219 -8.29 -15.29 -15.34
C PRO A 219 -8.85 -16.69 -15.62
N ILE A 220 -9.03 -17.07 -16.90
CA ILE A 220 -9.48 -18.41 -17.28
C ILE A 220 -8.34 -19.41 -17.06
N GLU A 221 -7.17 -19.15 -17.62
CA GLU A 221 -6.02 -20.05 -17.60
C GLU A 221 -5.53 -20.32 -16.17
N GLU A 222 -5.28 -19.26 -15.41
CA GLU A 222 -4.71 -19.34 -14.06
C GLU A 222 -5.71 -19.98 -13.08
N CYS A 223 -6.99 -19.61 -13.15
CA CYS A 223 -8.00 -20.23 -12.28
C CYS A 223 -8.17 -21.72 -12.60
N ILE A 224 -8.23 -22.10 -13.88
CA ILE A 224 -8.35 -23.50 -14.27
C ILE A 224 -7.11 -24.30 -13.86
N HIS A 225 -5.91 -23.75 -14.07
CA HIS A 225 -4.67 -24.37 -13.60
C HIS A 225 -4.74 -24.67 -12.10
N MET A 226 -5.07 -23.66 -11.29
CA MET A 226 -5.16 -23.81 -9.85
C MET A 226 -6.22 -24.85 -9.45
N LEU A 227 -7.40 -24.83 -10.08
CA LEU A 227 -8.49 -25.76 -9.79
C LEU A 227 -8.16 -27.21 -10.21
N LEU A 228 -7.45 -27.40 -11.33
CA LEU A 228 -6.95 -28.72 -11.73
C LEU A 228 -5.97 -29.29 -10.69
N LYS A 229 -5.16 -28.43 -10.06
CA LYS A 229 -4.17 -28.83 -9.06
C LYS A 229 -4.76 -29.14 -7.69
N THR A 230 -5.75 -28.36 -7.23
CA THR A 230 -6.23 -28.43 -5.83
C THR A 230 -7.75 -28.60 -5.67
N GLY A 231 -8.56 -28.32 -6.69
CA GLY A 231 -10.02 -28.18 -6.56
C GLY A 231 -10.86 -29.31 -7.13
N MET A 232 -10.28 -30.27 -7.87
CA MET A 232 -11.05 -31.28 -8.63
C MET A 232 -11.98 -32.15 -7.77
N THR A 233 -11.57 -32.44 -6.53
CA THR A 233 -12.34 -33.25 -5.57
C THR A 233 -13.20 -32.42 -4.61
N GLU A 234 -13.16 -31.09 -4.69
CA GLU A 234 -13.85 -30.21 -3.75
C GLU A 234 -15.37 -30.24 -3.96
N GLU A 235 -16.14 -30.51 -2.89
CA GLU A 235 -17.59 -30.65 -3.01
C GLU A 235 -18.27 -29.32 -3.36
N GLY A 236 -19.06 -29.31 -4.43
CA GLY A 236 -19.85 -28.13 -4.78
C GLY A 236 -19.02 -26.96 -5.33
N LEU A 237 -17.88 -27.23 -5.97
CA LEU A 237 -17.11 -26.22 -6.70
C LEU A 237 -18.03 -25.41 -7.65
N PHE A 238 -17.82 -24.08 -7.75
CA PHE A 238 -18.72 -23.11 -8.41
C PHE A 238 -20.11 -22.91 -7.78
N ARG A 239 -20.62 -23.84 -6.99
CA ARG A 239 -21.91 -23.69 -6.28
C ARG A 239 -21.76 -22.96 -4.96
N LEU A 240 -20.78 -23.35 -4.14
CA LEU A 240 -20.51 -22.70 -2.86
C LEU A 240 -19.77 -21.37 -3.06
N ALA A 241 -20.10 -20.38 -2.22
CA ALA A 241 -19.49 -19.06 -2.25
C ALA A 241 -18.41 -18.95 -1.18
N ALA A 242 -17.24 -18.45 -1.57
CA ALA A 242 -16.19 -18.04 -0.63
C ALA A 242 -16.45 -16.64 -0.06
N ALA A 243 -15.62 -16.23 0.91
CA ALA A 243 -15.65 -14.87 1.44
C ALA A 243 -15.38 -13.83 0.33
N ALA A 244 -16.26 -12.83 0.22
CA ALA A 244 -16.19 -11.81 -0.82
C ALA A 244 -14.88 -11.01 -0.81
N SER A 245 -14.28 -10.82 0.37
CA SER A 245 -12.96 -10.17 0.52
C SER A 245 -11.84 -10.98 -0.14
N VAL A 246 -11.89 -12.31 -0.05
CA VAL A 246 -10.89 -13.22 -0.66
C VAL A 246 -11.05 -13.23 -2.18
N VAL A 247 -12.29 -13.32 -2.68
CA VAL A 247 -12.56 -13.22 -4.12
C VAL A 247 -12.09 -11.87 -4.67
N LYS A 248 -12.38 -10.76 -3.98
CA LYS A 248 -11.93 -9.42 -4.38
C LYS A 248 -10.41 -9.31 -4.45
N ARG A 249 -9.69 -9.92 -3.50
CA ARG A 249 -8.23 -9.98 -3.53
C ARG A 249 -7.71 -10.77 -4.73
N LEU A 250 -8.24 -11.99 -4.96
CA LEU A 250 -7.84 -12.82 -6.11
C LEU A 250 -8.11 -12.11 -7.45
N LYS A 251 -9.26 -11.46 -7.60
CA LYS A 251 -9.56 -10.61 -8.76
C LYS A 251 -8.49 -9.55 -8.97
N SER A 252 -8.09 -8.86 -7.91
CA SER A 252 -7.07 -7.79 -7.99
C SER A 252 -5.71 -8.33 -8.45
N CYS A 253 -5.32 -9.52 -7.99
CA CYS A 253 -4.10 -10.20 -8.45
C CYS A 253 -4.19 -10.58 -9.94
N LEU A 254 -5.34 -11.11 -10.37
CA LEU A 254 -5.59 -11.51 -11.76
C LEU A 254 -5.68 -10.30 -12.71
N ASP A 255 -6.26 -9.19 -12.27
CA ASP A 255 -6.32 -7.91 -13.00
C ASP A 255 -4.94 -7.28 -13.22
N GLN A 256 -3.95 -7.62 -12.39
CA GLN A 256 -2.59 -7.10 -12.51
C GLN A 256 -1.66 -8.08 -13.24
N GLU A 257 -2.17 -9.23 -13.70
CA GLU A 257 -1.40 -10.39 -14.16
C GLU A 257 -0.26 -10.81 -13.17
N ALA A 258 -0.37 -10.38 -11.91
CA ALA A 258 0.59 -10.60 -10.83
C ALA A 258 0.15 -11.81 -10.00
N VAL A 259 0.11 -12.97 -10.62
CA VAL A 259 -0.29 -14.23 -9.98
C VAL A 259 0.90 -14.81 -9.22
N ASP A 260 1.07 -14.42 -7.95
CA ASP A 260 1.92 -15.17 -7.04
C ASP A 260 1.19 -16.47 -6.66
N HIS A 261 1.60 -17.61 -7.22
CA HIS A 261 0.98 -18.92 -6.97
C HIS A 261 0.95 -19.34 -5.49
N SER A 262 1.67 -18.65 -4.60
CA SER A 262 1.60 -18.88 -3.15
C SER A 262 0.33 -18.32 -2.49
N ASP A 263 -0.30 -17.30 -3.08
CA ASP A 263 -1.56 -16.69 -2.59
C ASP A 263 -2.82 -17.50 -2.97
N PHE A 264 -2.71 -18.38 -3.97
CA PHE A 264 -3.84 -19.12 -4.56
C PHE A 264 -4.09 -20.49 -3.88
N SER A 265 -3.25 -20.92 -2.92
CA SER A 265 -3.35 -22.26 -2.34
C SER A 265 -4.43 -22.45 -1.26
N MET A 266 -5.29 -21.44 -1.01
CA MET A 266 -6.03 -21.38 0.27
C MET A 266 -7.53 -21.69 0.20
N ASP A 267 -8.21 -21.53 -0.95
CA ASP A 267 -9.66 -21.81 -1.07
C ASP A 267 -10.10 -22.02 -2.53
N PRO A 268 -10.38 -23.27 -2.96
CA PRO A 268 -10.88 -23.56 -4.31
C PRO A 268 -12.19 -22.83 -4.67
N HIS A 269 -13.06 -22.56 -3.68
CA HIS A 269 -14.30 -21.82 -3.92
C HIS A 269 -14.04 -20.34 -4.22
N ALA A 270 -12.96 -19.76 -3.67
CA ALA A 270 -12.58 -18.39 -3.97
C ALA A 270 -12.06 -18.27 -5.40
N VAL A 271 -11.24 -19.23 -5.86
CA VAL A 271 -10.75 -19.31 -7.24
C VAL A 271 -11.92 -19.49 -8.22
N ALA A 272 -12.82 -20.43 -7.93
CA ALA A 272 -14.05 -20.63 -8.71
C ALA A 272 -14.94 -19.36 -8.73
N GLY A 273 -15.00 -18.63 -7.61
CA GLY A 273 -15.67 -17.35 -7.50
C GLY A 273 -15.07 -16.26 -8.38
N ALA A 274 -13.73 -16.15 -8.40
CA ALA A 274 -12.99 -15.19 -9.22
C ALA A 274 -13.18 -15.47 -10.72
N LEU A 275 -13.13 -16.75 -11.13
CA LEU A 275 -13.39 -17.17 -12.50
C LEU A 275 -14.83 -16.83 -12.94
N LYS A 276 -15.83 -17.15 -12.11
CA LYS A 276 -17.23 -16.76 -12.37
C LYS A 276 -17.38 -15.26 -12.53
N SER A 277 -16.70 -14.49 -11.69
CA SER A 277 -16.77 -13.04 -11.73
C SER A 277 -16.18 -12.49 -13.03
N TYR A 278 -15.07 -13.06 -13.51
CA TYR A 278 -14.45 -12.64 -14.78
C TYR A 278 -15.42 -12.84 -15.93
N LEU A 279 -15.94 -14.06 -16.07
CA LEU A 279 -16.85 -14.43 -17.17
C LEU A 279 -18.10 -13.54 -17.20
N ARG A 280 -18.67 -13.21 -16.04
CA ARG A 280 -19.85 -12.34 -15.91
C ARG A 280 -19.56 -10.86 -16.15
N GLU A 281 -18.35 -10.42 -15.87
CA GLU A 281 -17.95 -9.00 -15.98
C GLU A 281 -17.47 -8.64 -17.39
N LEU A 282 -17.31 -9.61 -18.30
CA LEU A 282 -17.06 -9.31 -19.71
C LEU A 282 -18.15 -8.40 -20.28
N PRO A 283 -17.80 -7.37 -21.09
CA PRO A 283 -18.78 -6.49 -21.73
C PRO A 283 -19.82 -7.20 -22.61
N GLU A 284 -19.46 -8.39 -23.09
CA GLU A 284 -20.29 -9.28 -23.90
C GLU A 284 -20.09 -10.72 -23.41
N PRO A 285 -21.15 -11.57 -23.40
CA PRO A 285 -21.01 -12.99 -23.07
C PRO A 285 -19.94 -13.67 -23.91
N LEU A 286 -19.24 -14.62 -23.29
CA LEU A 286 -18.25 -15.43 -24.01
C LEU A 286 -18.85 -16.11 -25.25
N MET A 287 -20.15 -16.42 -25.21
CA MET A 287 -20.91 -17.02 -26.30
C MET A 287 -21.54 -16.00 -27.28
N THR A 288 -21.23 -14.70 -27.13
CA THR A 288 -21.64 -13.52 -27.92
C THR A 288 -23.13 -13.19 -27.89
N PHE A 289 -23.46 -11.89 -28.03
CA PHE A 289 -24.85 -11.44 -28.18
C PHE A 289 -25.40 -11.79 -29.56
N GLU A 290 -24.55 -11.80 -30.60
CA GLU A 290 -24.95 -12.11 -31.98
C GLU A 290 -25.55 -13.51 -32.10
N LEU A 291 -24.93 -14.50 -31.45
CA LEU A 291 -25.38 -15.90 -31.50
C LEU A 291 -26.40 -16.25 -30.40
N TYR A 292 -26.80 -15.31 -29.55
CA TYR A 292 -27.63 -15.58 -28.36
C TYR A 292 -28.88 -16.40 -28.68
N ASN A 293 -29.69 -15.95 -29.64
CA ASN A 293 -30.93 -16.64 -30.03
C ASN A 293 -30.67 -17.97 -30.74
N ASP A 294 -29.60 -18.05 -31.52
CA ASP A 294 -29.23 -19.24 -32.27
C ASP A 294 -28.86 -20.41 -31.34
N TRP A 295 -28.21 -20.12 -30.20
CA TRP A 295 -27.92 -21.12 -29.17
C TRP A 295 -29.18 -21.79 -28.64
N PHE A 296 -30.22 -21.03 -28.34
CA PHE A 296 -31.50 -21.59 -27.86
C PHE A 296 -32.25 -22.35 -28.95
N LYS A 297 -32.18 -21.87 -30.20
CA LYS A 297 -32.76 -22.59 -31.35
C LYS A 297 -32.12 -23.96 -31.51
N ALA A 298 -30.78 -24.04 -31.50
CA ALA A 298 -30.05 -25.29 -31.56
C ALA A 298 -30.34 -26.19 -30.35
N ALA A 299 -30.43 -25.65 -29.14
CA ALA A 299 -30.78 -26.40 -27.94
C ALA A 299 -32.21 -26.97 -27.98
N GLY A 300 -33.12 -26.35 -28.73
CA GLY A 300 -34.49 -26.78 -28.97
C GLY A 300 -34.65 -27.96 -29.91
N GLU A 301 -33.59 -28.38 -30.62
CA GLU A 301 -33.62 -29.53 -31.52
C GLU A 301 -33.93 -30.83 -30.76
N LYS A 302 -34.79 -31.67 -31.34
CA LYS A 302 -35.24 -32.93 -30.71
C LYS A 302 -34.22 -34.05 -30.89
N GLU A 303 -33.66 -34.17 -32.09
CA GLU A 303 -32.68 -35.19 -32.43
C GLU A 303 -31.30 -34.76 -31.94
N LEU A 304 -30.65 -35.62 -31.14
CA LEU A 304 -29.34 -35.32 -30.56
C LEU A 304 -28.28 -35.08 -31.64
N THR A 305 -28.29 -35.86 -32.71
CA THR A 305 -27.34 -35.71 -33.82
C THR A 305 -27.46 -34.35 -34.49
N GLU A 306 -28.69 -33.90 -34.73
CA GLU A 306 -28.96 -32.59 -35.34
C GLU A 306 -28.62 -31.45 -34.38
N LYS A 307 -28.95 -31.59 -33.09
CA LYS A 307 -28.55 -30.65 -32.03
C LYS A 307 -27.04 -30.44 -31.98
N LEU A 308 -26.27 -31.54 -31.95
CA LEU A 308 -24.81 -31.47 -31.90
C LEU A 308 -24.25 -30.85 -33.18
N GLU A 309 -24.85 -31.12 -34.34
CA GLU A 309 -24.42 -30.50 -35.59
C GLU A 309 -24.70 -28.99 -35.61
N GLN A 310 -25.86 -28.55 -35.14
CA GLN A 310 -26.15 -27.12 -34.99
C GLN A 310 -25.17 -26.44 -34.02
N PHE A 311 -24.83 -27.08 -32.90
CA PHE A 311 -23.79 -26.55 -32.01
C PHE A 311 -22.42 -26.46 -32.68
N ARG A 312 -22.01 -27.44 -33.50
CA ARG A 312 -20.76 -27.32 -34.28
C ARG A 312 -20.78 -26.14 -35.24
N VAL A 313 -21.91 -25.88 -35.88
CA VAL A 313 -22.08 -24.71 -36.76
C VAL A 313 -21.91 -23.41 -35.97
N LEU A 314 -22.52 -23.31 -34.77
CA LEU A 314 -22.39 -22.11 -33.94
C LEU A 314 -20.98 -21.93 -33.38
N LEU A 315 -20.33 -23.00 -32.94
CA LEU A 315 -18.94 -22.96 -32.47
C LEU A 315 -17.99 -22.46 -33.57
N ARG A 316 -18.21 -22.84 -34.83
CA ARG A 316 -17.44 -22.34 -35.99
C ARG A 316 -17.71 -20.87 -36.33
N LYS A 317 -18.84 -20.31 -35.88
CA LYS A 317 -19.20 -18.89 -36.09
C LYS A 317 -18.66 -17.98 -34.99
N LEU A 318 -18.30 -18.52 -33.83
CA LEU A 318 -17.72 -17.72 -32.75
C LEU A 318 -16.41 -17.06 -33.22
N PRO A 319 -16.11 -15.84 -32.75
CA PRO A 319 -14.78 -15.27 -32.90
C PRO A 319 -13.71 -16.24 -32.36
N PRO A 320 -12.52 -16.30 -32.99
CA PRO A 320 -11.46 -17.24 -32.59
C PRO A 320 -11.12 -17.18 -31.09
N GLU A 321 -11.04 -15.97 -30.55
CA GLU A 321 -10.72 -15.69 -29.15
C GLU A 321 -11.78 -16.26 -28.21
N ASN A 322 -13.06 -16.02 -28.54
CA ASN A 322 -14.20 -16.55 -27.81
C ASN A 322 -14.25 -18.08 -27.88
N TYR A 323 -14.07 -18.65 -29.06
CA TYR A 323 -14.04 -20.10 -29.26
C TYR A 323 -12.91 -20.77 -28.46
N ASN A 324 -11.70 -20.24 -28.51
CA ASN A 324 -10.55 -20.79 -27.81
C ASN A 324 -10.74 -20.77 -26.29
N ASN A 325 -11.21 -19.65 -25.74
CA ASN A 325 -11.48 -19.51 -24.31
C ASN A 325 -12.68 -20.36 -23.86
N LEU A 326 -13.74 -20.46 -24.66
CA LEU A 326 -14.88 -21.32 -24.39
C LEU A 326 -14.48 -22.80 -24.43
N ARG A 327 -13.69 -23.21 -25.43
CA ARG A 327 -13.15 -24.58 -25.56
C ARG A 327 -12.37 -24.96 -24.30
N TYR A 328 -11.41 -24.12 -23.92
CA TYR A 328 -10.53 -24.37 -22.77
C TYR A 328 -11.35 -24.52 -21.47
N LEU A 329 -12.32 -23.63 -21.26
CA LEU A 329 -13.24 -23.71 -20.12
C LEU A 329 -14.10 -24.98 -20.15
N VAL A 330 -14.78 -25.27 -21.26
CA VAL A 330 -15.72 -26.41 -21.36
C VAL A 330 -14.99 -27.75 -21.22
N GLN A 331 -13.76 -27.86 -21.73
CA GLN A 331 -12.92 -29.05 -21.53
C GLN A 331 -12.59 -29.26 -20.04
N PHE A 332 -12.21 -28.21 -19.31
CA PHE A 332 -12.04 -28.29 -17.85
C PHE A 332 -13.34 -28.69 -17.13
N LEU A 333 -14.48 -28.11 -17.50
CA LEU A 333 -15.77 -28.46 -16.88
C LEU A 333 -16.19 -29.91 -17.16
N SER A 334 -15.86 -30.43 -18.33
CA SER A 334 -16.07 -31.84 -18.67
C SER A 334 -15.25 -32.75 -17.74
N LEU A 335 -13.96 -32.45 -17.56
CA LEU A 335 -13.08 -33.15 -16.60
C LEU A 335 -13.59 -33.05 -15.16
N LEU A 336 -14.07 -31.88 -14.73
CA LEU A 336 -14.66 -31.70 -13.40
C LEU A 336 -15.89 -32.61 -13.21
N SER A 337 -16.73 -32.72 -14.25
CA SER A 337 -17.94 -33.54 -14.22
C SER A 337 -17.67 -35.05 -14.19
N GLU A 338 -16.52 -35.51 -14.68
CA GLU A 338 -16.10 -36.92 -14.56
C GLU A 338 -15.90 -37.32 -13.10
N GLN A 339 -15.51 -36.37 -12.23
CA GLN A 339 -15.35 -36.58 -10.79
C GLN A 339 -16.63 -36.33 -9.97
N GLN A 340 -17.80 -36.25 -10.61
CA GLN A 340 -19.10 -35.96 -9.98
C GLN A 340 -19.47 -36.90 -8.81
N ALA A 341 -18.93 -38.13 -8.76
CA ALA A 341 -19.14 -39.03 -7.63
C ALA A 341 -18.56 -38.49 -6.31
N VAL A 342 -17.46 -37.73 -6.39
CA VAL A 342 -16.77 -37.11 -5.26
C VAL A 342 -17.24 -35.66 -5.09
N ASN A 343 -16.98 -34.80 -6.07
CA ASN A 343 -17.24 -33.35 -5.97
C ASN A 343 -18.73 -32.96 -6.07
N LYS A 344 -19.62 -33.91 -6.37
CA LYS A 344 -21.10 -33.72 -6.50
C LYS A 344 -21.53 -32.76 -7.61
N MET A 345 -20.64 -32.40 -8.54
CA MET A 345 -20.91 -31.48 -9.64
C MET A 345 -21.20 -32.24 -10.94
N THR A 346 -22.46 -32.56 -11.19
CA THR A 346 -22.93 -33.12 -12.46
C THR A 346 -22.86 -32.08 -13.59
N PRO A 347 -22.87 -32.48 -14.88
CA PRO A 347 -22.94 -31.53 -16.01
C PRO A 347 -24.08 -30.52 -15.86
N SER A 348 -25.26 -30.98 -15.43
CA SER A 348 -26.42 -30.12 -15.17
C SER A 348 -26.19 -29.14 -14.00
N ASN A 349 -25.60 -29.60 -12.88
CA ASN A 349 -25.27 -28.73 -11.75
C ASN A 349 -24.27 -27.64 -12.14
N ILE A 350 -23.26 -27.99 -12.96
CA ILE A 350 -22.28 -27.04 -13.48
C ILE A 350 -22.96 -26.03 -14.42
N ALA A 351 -23.82 -26.49 -15.33
CA ALA A 351 -24.56 -25.65 -16.25
C ALA A 351 -25.47 -24.64 -15.54
N ILE A 352 -26.11 -25.03 -14.43
CA ILE A 352 -26.94 -24.13 -13.60
C ILE A 352 -26.11 -22.98 -13.03
N VAL A 353 -24.90 -23.27 -12.51
CA VAL A 353 -24.09 -22.26 -11.80
C VAL A 353 -23.24 -21.41 -12.73
N LEU A 354 -22.78 -21.96 -13.87
CA LEU A 354 -21.96 -21.23 -14.84
C LEU A 354 -22.73 -20.63 -16.00
N GLY A 355 -23.86 -21.21 -16.39
CA GLY A 355 -24.62 -20.75 -17.56
C GLY A 355 -24.92 -19.26 -17.58
N PRO A 356 -25.42 -18.66 -16.47
CA PRO A 356 -25.67 -17.22 -16.42
C PRO A 356 -24.42 -16.34 -16.58
N ASN A 357 -23.21 -16.91 -16.42
CA ASN A 357 -21.94 -16.21 -16.63
C ASN A 357 -21.34 -16.49 -18.01
N LEU A 358 -22.01 -17.26 -18.88
CA LEU A 358 -21.53 -17.60 -20.23
C LEU A 358 -22.46 -17.08 -21.33
N LEU A 359 -23.75 -16.97 -21.01
CA LEU A 359 -24.79 -16.58 -21.96
C LEU A 359 -25.88 -15.77 -21.24
N TRP A 360 -26.01 -14.50 -21.60
CA TRP A 360 -27.05 -13.60 -21.09
C TRP A 360 -27.54 -12.67 -22.21
N PRO A 361 -28.80 -12.19 -22.13
CA PRO A 361 -29.36 -11.31 -23.16
C PRO A 361 -28.73 -9.92 -23.12
N ARG A 362 -28.79 -9.20 -24.24
CA ARG A 362 -28.38 -7.80 -24.29
C ARG A 362 -29.37 -6.96 -23.49
N ALA A 363 -28.92 -6.33 -22.41
CA ALA A 363 -29.76 -5.44 -21.61
C ALA A 363 -29.88 -4.05 -22.28
N GLU A 364 -31.10 -3.61 -22.55
CA GLU A 364 -31.41 -2.24 -22.99
C GLU A 364 -32.05 -1.45 -21.84
N GLY A 365 -31.39 -0.38 -21.34
CA GLY A 365 -31.95 0.56 -20.36
C GLY A 365 -32.01 0.09 -18.89
N GLU A 366 -32.84 0.76 -18.07
CA GLU A 366 -32.99 0.54 -16.61
C GLU A 366 -33.50 -0.88 -16.21
N ALA A 367 -33.85 -1.73 -17.17
CA ALA A 367 -34.25 -3.13 -16.97
C ALA A 367 -33.08 -4.09 -16.65
N ALA A 368 -31.82 -3.64 -16.78
CA ALA A 368 -30.60 -4.44 -16.62
C ALA A 368 -30.45 -5.14 -15.25
N LEU A 369 -31.06 -4.59 -14.19
CA LEU A 369 -30.99 -5.14 -12.83
C LEU A 369 -32.06 -6.21 -12.54
N PHE A 370 -33.18 -6.20 -13.27
CA PHE A 370 -34.27 -7.16 -13.07
C PHE A 370 -34.11 -8.43 -13.93
N ASP A 371 -33.50 -8.34 -15.11
CA ASP A 371 -33.34 -9.47 -16.04
C ASP A 371 -32.13 -10.39 -15.73
N MET A 372 -31.13 -9.89 -15.00
CA MET A 372 -29.99 -10.72 -14.52
C MET A 372 -30.47 -11.87 -13.61
N ALA A 373 -31.59 -11.71 -12.90
CA ALA A 373 -32.22 -12.77 -12.12
C ALA A 373 -33.03 -13.76 -12.98
N ALA A 374 -33.54 -13.30 -14.14
CA ALA A 374 -34.32 -14.10 -15.09
C ALA A 374 -33.44 -14.94 -16.04
N ALA A 375 -32.14 -14.61 -16.17
CA ALA A 375 -31.15 -15.43 -16.87
C ALA A 375 -30.80 -16.74 -16.13
N SER A 376 -31.38 -17.00 -14.96
CA SER A 376 -31.39 -18.32 -14.29
C SER A 376 -32.34 -19.33 -14.96
N SER A 377 -32.63 -19.14 -16.24
CA SER A 377 -33.67 -19.89 -16.93
C SER A 377 -33.20 -21.30 -17.26
N VAL A 378 -34.09 -22.28 -17.09
CA VAL A 378 -33.95 -23.66 -17.54
C VAL A 378 -33.40 -23.75 -18.98
N GLN A 379 -33.67 -22.73 -19.81
CA GLN A 379 -33.21 -22.64 -21.18
C GLN A 379 -31.69 -22.52 -21.32
N VAL A 380 -30.99 -21.79 -20.43
CA VAL A 380 -29.52 -21.67 -20.52
C VAL A 380 -28.86 -23.01 -20.18
N VAL A 381 -29.42 -23.76 -19.23
CA VAL A 381 -28.95 -25.11 -18.89
C VAL A 381 -29.02 -26.04 -20.11
N MET A 382 -30.11 -25.95 -20.89
CA MET A 382 -30.29 -26.72 -22.13
C MET A 382 -29.23 -26.45 -23.20
N VAL A 383 -28.56 -25.29 -23.14
CA VAL A 383 -27.43 -24.94 -24.01
C VAL A 383 -26.11 -25.47 -23.44
N ILE A 384 -25.82 -25.17 -22.17
CA ILE A 384 -24.50 -25.40 -21.57
C ILE A 384 -24.26 -26.87 -21.22
N GLU A 385 -25.28 -27.60 -20.75
CA GLU A 385 -25.14 -28.99 -20.33
C GLU A 385 -24.66 -29.91 -21.47
N PRO A 386 -25.24 -29.87 -22.69
CA PRO A 386 -24.72 -30.63 -23.82
C PRO A 386 -23.28 -30.27 -24.23
N LEU A 387 -22.88 -28.99 -24.10
CA LEU A 387 -21.49 -28.59 -24.40
C LEU A 387 -20.50 -29.30 -23.47
N ILE A 388 -20.84 -29.41 -22.18
CA ILE A 388 -20.03 -30.11 -21.18
C ILE A 388 -20.06 -31.63 -21.43
N GLN A 389 -21.25 -32.20 -21.61
CA GLN A 389 -21.45 -33.65 -21.74
C GLN A 389 -20.83 -34.23 -23.01
N TYR A 390 -20.90 -33.50 -24.13
CA TYR A 390 -20.38 -33.92 -25.43
C TYR A 390 -19.12 -33.15 -25.84
N SER A 391 -18.38 -32.63 -24.87
CA SER A 391 -17.18 -31.80 -25.07
C SER A 391 -16.18 -32.45 -26.05
N SER A 392 -15.89 -33.74 -25.89
CA SER A 392 -14.95 -34.47 -26.78
C SER A 392 -15.39 -34.54 -28.25
N SER A 393 -16.70 -34.48 -28.52
CA SER A 393 -17.28 -34.54 -29.87
C SER A 393 -17.44 -33.15 -30.52
N LEU A 394 -17.54 -32.12 -29.69
CA LEU A 394 -17.72 -30.72 -30.10
C LEU A 394 -16.38 -29.97 -30.19
N PHE A 395 -15.37 -30.39 -29.40
CA PHE A 395 -14.03 -29.81 -29.31
C PHE A 395 -12.96 -30.90 -29.53
N PRO A 396 -12.80 -31.40 -30.76
CA PRO A 396 -11.93 -32.53 -31.08
C PRO A 396 -10.43 -32.22 -30.94
N GLU A 397 -10.03 -30.96 -30.79
CA GLU A 397 -8.64 -30.48 -30.68
C GLU A 397 -7.91 -31.00 -29.42
N GLY A 398 -8.60 -31.77 -28.57
CA GLY A 398 -8.00 -32.65 -27.57
C GLY A 398 -7.64 -31.98 -26.23
N ILE A 399 -7.67 -32.78 -25.17
CA ILE A 399 -7.24 -32.45 -23.80
C ILE A 399 -5.70 -32.29 -23.72
N GLN A 400 -4.96 -32.61 -24.79
CA GLN A 400 -3.50 -32.56 -24.82
C GLN A 400 -2.95 -31.15 -24.56
N THR A 401 -3.65 -30.07 -24.91
CA THR A 401 -3.23 -28.69 -24.59
C THR A 401 -3.35 -28.41 -23.10
N LEU A 402 -4.42 -28.89 -22.45
CA LEU A 402 -4.63 -28.77 -21.00
C LEU A 402 -3.63 -29.61 -20.16
N MET A 403 -3.01 -30.66 -20.72
CA MET A 403 -2.06 -31.52 -19.97
C MET A 403 -0.60 -31.42 -20.43
N CYS A 404 -0.28 -31.00 -21.66
CA CYS A 404 1.10 -30.90 -22.14
C CYS A 404 1.88 -29.76 -21.49
N GLU A 405 1.24 -28.65 -21.13
CA GLU A 405 1.89 -27.59 -20.36
C GLU A 405 2.17 -27.98 -18.90
N HIS A 406 1.55 -29.07 -18.41
CA HIS A 406 1.55 -29.47 -17.01
C HIS A 406 2.58 -30.56 -16.66
N LEU A 407 3.37 -31.03 -17.62
CA LEU A 407 4.48 -31.99 -17.40
C LEU A 407 5.88 -31.36 -17.44
N VAL A 408 6.01 -30.06 -17.73
CA VAL A 408 7.34 -29.41 -17.89
C VAL A 408 8.00 -29.01 -16.56
N PHE A 409 7.28 -29.05 -15.43
CA PHE A 409 7.83 -28.70 -14.10
C PHE A 409 7.98 -29.88 -13.12
N LYS A 410 8.12 -31.11 -13.63
CA LYS A 410 8.63 -32.25 -12.85
C LYS A 410 10.01 -32.70 -13.37
N VAL A 411 11.04 -31.89 -13.14
CA VAL A 411 12.44 -32.34 -12.95
C VAL A 411 13.07 -31.49 -11.87
#